data_AF-A0A212PJ19-F1
#
_entry.id   AF-A0A212PJ19-F1
#
_cell.length_a   1.000
_cell.length_b   1.000
_cell.length_c   1.000
_cell.angle_alpha   90.00
_cell.angle_beta   90.00
_cell.angle_gamma   90.00
#
_symmetry.space_group_name_H-M   'P 1'
#
loop_
_entity.id
_entity.type
_entity.pdbx_description
1 polymer ?
#
loop_
_entity_poly.entity_id
_entity_poly.type
_entity_poly.pdbx_seq_one_letter_code
_entity_poly.pdbx_strand_id
1 'polypeptide(L)'
;MPFVKTSWLHRMHLNVAWTHNSGRAEELERADMYKAIFGFSGRVDPDTMMVIDIIRENEREKDKESNVVELGFRRQLTPLTVIAVGAGAGFGDESPDFRATVAFQHSLTWPWF
;
A
#
# COMPACT_ATOMS: atom_id res chain seq x y z
N MET A 1 29.19 25.04 8.91
CA MET A 1 28.22 23.92 8.95
C MET A 1 26.94 24.39 8.27
N PRO A 2 26.55 23.87 7.09
CA PRO A 2 25.28 24.29 6.52
C PRO A 2 24.15 23.55 7.27
N PHE A 3 23.17 24.32 7.72
CA PHE A 3 21.90 23.81 8.21
C PHE A 3 21.23 23.04 7.07
N VAL A 4 21.11 21.72 7.21
CA VAL A 4 20.24 20.92 6.33
C VAL A 4 18.82 21.35 6.65
N LYS A 5 18.21 22.16 5.78
CA LYS A 5 16.75 22.35 5.80
C LYS A 5 16.13 20.99 5.51
N THR A 6 15.70 20.27 6.54
CA THR A 6 14.79 19.13 6.39
C THR A 6 13.50 19.66 5.80
N SER A 7 13.34 19.58 4.47
CA SER A 7 12.01 19.75 3.89
C SER A 7 11.20 18.54 4.32
N TRP A 8 10.17 18.79 5.10
CA TRP A 8 9.17 17.77 5.37
C TRP A 8 8.42 17.51 4.06
N LEU A 9 8.90 16.54 3.28
CA LEU A 9 8.24 16.09 2.06
C LEU A 9 6.99 15.30 2.46
N HIS A 10 5.91 16.03 2.72
CA HIS A 10 4.59 15.48 2.96
C HIS A 10 3.81 15.38 1.66
N ARG A 11 3.13 14.26 1.44
CA ARG A 11 2.30 14.03 0.25
C ARG A 11 1.05 13.26 0.61
N MET A 12 -0.09 13.80 0.18
CA MET A 12 -1.35 13.07 0.12
C MET A 12 -1.49 12.40 -1.25
N HIS A 13 -2.12 11.23 -1.30
CA HIS A 13 -2.32 10.51 -2.55
C HIS A 13 -3.61 9.68 -2.52
N LEU A 14 -4.14 9.40 -3.70
CA LEU A 14 -5.31 8.56 -3.92
C LEU A 14 -4.98 7.57 -5.03
N ASN A 15 -5.13 6.28 -4.73
CA ASN A 15 -5.04 5.20 -5.71
C ASN A 15 -6.40 4.53 -5.83
N VAL A 16 -6.85 4.29 -7.06
CA VAL A 16 -8.08 3.55 -7.34
C VAL A 16 -7.75 2.45 -8.35
N ALA A 17 -8.20 1.24 -8.06
CA ALA A 17 -8.07 0.09 -8.93
C ALA A 17 -9.44 -0.57 -9.12
N TRP A 18 -9.69 -1.03 -10.35
CA TRP A 18 -10.80 -1.89 -10.69
C TRP A 18 -10.24 -3.16 -11.31
N THR A 19 -10.78 -4.31 -10.93
CA THR A 19 -10.34 -5.61 -11.39
C THR A 19 -11.55 -6.42 -11.82
N HIS A 20 -11.48 -6.95 -13.04
CA HIS A 20 -12.49 -7.84 -13.60
C HIS A 20 -11.94 -9.27 -13.67
N ASN A 21 -12.67 -10.22 -13.12
CA ASN A 21 -12.36 -11.64 -13.16
C ASN A 21 -13.11 -12.29 -14.34
N SER A 22 -12.38 -12.63 -15.41
CA SER A 22 -12.93 -13.29 -16.61
C SER A 22 -12.90 -14.81 -16.57
N GLY A 23 -12.47 -15.40 -15.45
CA GLY A 23 -12.46 -16.85 -15.23
C GLY A 23 -13.87 -17.44 -15.04
N ARG A 24 -13.95 -18.77 -14.91
CA ARG A 24 -15.21 -19.44 -14.50
C ARG A 24 -15.49 -19.04 -13.05
N ALA A 25 -16.42 -18.11 -12.86
CA ALA A 25 -16.85 -17.69 -11.53
C ALA A 25 -17.47 -18.88 -10.79
N GLU A 26 -16.97 -19.18 -9.58
CA GLU A 26 -17.72 -19.98 -8.62
C GLU A 26 -18.95 -19.19 -8.17
N GLU A 27 -20.01 -19.86 -7.71
CA GLU A 27 -21.31 -19.21 -7.44
C GLU A 27 -21.23 -18.02 -6.47
N LEU A 28 -20.23 -18.03 -5.59
CA LEU A 28 -20.01 -17.02 -4.55
C LEU A 28 -18.95 -15.97 -4.91
N GLU A 29 -18.36 -15.99 -6.11
CA GLU A 29 -17.32 -15.02 -6.49
C GLU A 29 -17.87 -13.78 -7.21
N ARG A 30 -17.27 -12.61 -6.95
CA ARG A 30 -17.53 -11.37 -7.68
C ARG A 30 -16.78 -11.36 -9.00
N ALA A 31 -17.49 -10.95 -10.06
CA ALA A 31 -16.87 -10.67 -11.35
C ALA A 31 -16.06 -9.37 -11.32
N ASP A 32 -16.51 -8.38 -10.55
CA ASP A 32 -15.90 -7.05 -10.47
C ASP A 32 -15.55 -6.69 -9.03
N MET A 33 -14.32 -6.22 -8.83
CA MET A 33 -13.81 -5.75 -7.54
C MET A 33 -13.24 -4.36 -7.72
N TYR A 34 -13.43 -3.50 -6.71
CA TYR A 34 -12.76 -2.21 -6.64
C TYR A 34 -11.89 -2.14 -5.39
N LYS A 35 -10.84 -1.32 -5.47
CA LYS A 35 -9.98 -0.96 -4.35
C LYS A 35 -9.67 0.52 -4.41
N ALA A 36 -9.87 1.22 -3.31
CA ALA A 36 -9.51 2.61 -3.14
C ALA A 36 -8.55 2.74 -1.95
N ILE A 37 -7.47 3.49 -2.12
CA ILE A 37 -6.47 3.76 -1.09
C ILE A 37 -6.27 5.26 -1.02
N PHE A 38 -6.62 5.86 0.12
CA PHE A 38 -6.31 7.24 0.42
C PHE A 38 -5.19 7.30 1.44
N GLY A 39 -4.11 7.98 1.11
CA GLY A 39 -2.87 7.88 1.87
C GLY A 39 -2.18 9.20 2.13
N PHE A 40 -1.45 9.23 3.24
CA PHE A 40 -0.51 10.28 3.60
C PHE A 40 0.89 9.66 3.72
N SER A 41 1.88 10.33 3.14
CA SER A 41 3.28 9.93 3.26
C SER A 41 4.14 11.08 3.73
N GLY A 42 5.13 10.77 4.57
CA GLY A 42 6.05 11.76 5.14
C GLY A 42 7.44 11.17 5.31
N ARG A 43 8.44 12.02 5.19
CA ARG A 43 9.83 11.64 5.44
C ARG A 43 10.10 11.57 6.95
N VAL A 44 10.70 10.47 7.39
CA VAL A 44 11.19 10.31 8.77
C VAL A 44 12.68 10.66 8.83
N ASP A 45 13.46 10.16 7.87
CA ASP A 45 14.88 10.41 7.71
C ASP A 45 15.26 10.40 6.20
N PRO A 46 16.53 10.63 5.80
CA PRO A 46 16.92 10.65 4.39
C PRO A 46 16.53 9.43 3.55
N ASP A 47 16.45 8.25 4.17
CA ASP A 47 16.25 6.96 3.51
C ASP A 47 14.92 6.28 3.90
N THR A 48 14.20 6.81 4.89
CA THR A 48 12.96 6.25 5.42
C THR A 48 11.75 7.17 5.22
N MET A 49 10.69 6.61 4.65
CA MET A 49 9.37 7.23 4.53
C MET A 49 8.37 6.49 5.39
N MET A 50 7.51 7.22 6.10
CA MET A 50 6.31 6.71 6.74
C MET A 50 5.12 6.89 5.80
N VAL A 51 4.20 5.93 5.83
CA VAL A 51 2.94 5.93 5.07
C VAL A 51 1.79 5.57 6.01
N ILE A 52 0.68 6.30 5.90
CA ILE A 52 -0.58 6.05 6.61
C ILE A 52 -1.67 5.99 5.57
N ASP A 53 -2.37 4.86 5.48
CA ASP A 53 -3.38 4.62 4.45
C ASP A 53 -4.73 4.23 5.07
N ILE A 54 -5.80 4.69 4.43
CA ILE A 54 -7.16 4.15 4.58
C ILE A 54 -7.48 3.40 3.29
N ILE A 55 -7.73 2.11 3.42
CA ILE A 55 -7.96 1.17 2.33
C ILE A 55 -9.42 0.73 2.40
N ARG A 56 -10.13 0.79 1.27
CA ARG A 56 -11.43 0.14 1.08
C ARG A 56 -11.36 -0.77 -0.13
N GLU A 57 -11.75 -2.03 0.03
CA GLU A 57 -11.75 -3.00 -1.06
C GLU A 57 -12.96 -3.92 -1.00
N ASN A 58 -13.48 -4.27 -2.18
CA ASN A 58 -14.39 -5.41 -2.30
C ASN A 58 -13.55 -6.69 -2.36
N GLU A 59 -13.90 -7.68 -1.55
CA GLU A 59 -13.24 -8.97 -1.62
C GLU A 59 -13.79 -9.81 -2.78
N ARG A 60 -13.09 -10.90 -3.10
CA ARG A 60 -13.49 -11.82 -4.17
C ARG A 60 -14.81 -12.52 -3.85
N GLU A 61 -15.08 -12.81 -2.58
CA GLU A 61 -16.35 -13.37 -2.15
C GLU A 61 -17.45 -12.31 -2.23
N LYS A 62 -18.64 -12.72 -2.68
CA LYS A 62 -19.83 -11.87 -2.66
C LYS A 62 -20.15 -11.45 -1.24
N ASP A 63 -20.67 -10.24 -1.12
CA ASP A 63 -21.07 -9.62 0.15
C ASP A 63 -19.95 -9.57 1.20
N LYS A 64 -18.67 -9.53 0.75
CA LYS A 64 -17.53 -9.16 1.59
C LYS A 64 -16.86 -7.87 1.12
N GLU A 65 -16.71 -6.95 2.06
CA GLU A 65 -16.01 -5.68 1.93
C GLU A 65 -15.02 -5.52 3.08
N SER A 66 -13.82 -5.02 2.77
CA SER A 66 -12.77 -4.80 3.74
C SER A 66 -12.40 -3.33 3.80
N ASN A 67 -12.38 -2.78 5.00
CA ASN A 67 -11.86 -1.45 5.29
C ASN A 67 -10.71 -1.59 6.29
N VAL A 68 -9.54 -1.06 5.95
CA VAL A 68 -8.33 -1.19 6.76
C VAL A 68 -7.68 0.18 6.92
N VAL A 69 -7.25 0.49 8.13
CA VAL A 69 -6.28 1.57 8.37
C VAL A 69 -4.90 0.94 8.54
N GLU A 70 -3.92 1.40 7.77
CA GLU A 70 -2.55 0.85 7.77
C GLU A 70 -1.53 1.94 8.11
N LEU A 71 -0.54 1.59 8.92
CA LEU A 71 0.69 2.35 9.14
C LEU A 71 1.87 1.53 8.62
N GLY A 72 2.70 2.14 7.77
CA GLY A 72 3.85 1.49 7.17
C GLY A 72 5.10 2.37 7.10
N PHE A 73 6.24 1.70 6.96
CA PHE A 73 7.54 2.31 6.74
C PHE A 73 8.20 1.69 5.51
N ARG A 74 8.73 2.55 4.64
CA ARG A 74 9.51 2.18 3.47
C ARG A 74 10.92 2.71 3.64
N ARG A 75 11.92 1.82 3.58
CA ARG A 75 13.33 2.18 3.75
C ARG A 75 14.15 1.78 2.53
N GLN A 76 14.90 2.74 2.01
CA GLN A 76 15.93 2.49 1.01
C GLN A 76 17.17 1.91 1.70
N LEU A 77 17.55 0.69 1.33
CA LEU A 77 18.75 0.02 1.85
C LEU A 77 19.97 0.35 0.99
N THR A 78 19.77 0.41 -0.32
CA THR A 78 20.76 0.83 -1.32
C THR A 78 20.05 1.63 -2.41
N PRO A 79 20.75 2.34 -3.31
CA PRO A 79 20.11 3.06 -4.41
C PRO A 79 19.19 2.21 -5.30
N LEU A 80 19.35 0.88 -5.26
CA LEU A 80 18.58 -0.08 -6.05
C LEU A 80 17.64 -0.95 -5.22
N THR A 81 17.72 -0.92 -3.89
CA THR A 81 17.01 -1.86 -3.02
C THR A 81 16.21 -1.15 -1.96
N VAL A 82 14.95 -1.55 -1.83
CA VAL A 82 14.00 -1.01 -0.87
C VAL A 82 13.28 -2.14 -0.16
N ILE A 83 13.09 -1.98 1.14
CA ILE A 83 12.19 -2.80 1.94
C ILE A 83 11.03 -1.95 2.46
N ALA A 84 9.89 -2.59 2.71
CA ALA A 84 8.82 -1.97 3.46
C ALA A 84 8.18 -2.96 4.43
N VAL A 85 7.70 -2.43 5.54
CA VAL A 85 6.89 -3.15 6.52
C VAL A 85 5.69 -2.30 6.89
N GLY A 86 4.54 -2.92 7.10
CA GLY A 86 3.31 -2.25 7.49
C GLY A 86 2.45 -3.14 8.37
N ALA A 87 1.64 -2.49 9.20
CA ALA A 87 0.63 -3.13 10.00
C ALA A 87 -0.66 -2.32 9.95
N GLY A 88 -1.79 -3.00 9.86
CA GLY A 88 -3.10 -2.40 9.82
C GLY A 88 -4.12 -3.16 10.64
N ALA A 89 -5.20 -2.45 10.96
CA ALA A 89 -6.37 -3.00 11.63
C ALA A 89 -7.59 -2.78 10.74
N GLY A 90 -8.41 -3.82 10.59
CA GLY A 90 -9.67 -3.71 9.88
C GLY A 90 -10.73 -3.02 10.73
N PHE A 91 -11.72 -2.42 10.05
CA PHE A 91 -12.91 -1.88 10.71
C PHE A 91 -14.15 -2.14 9.86
N GLY A 92 -15.25 -2.52 10.53
CA GLY A 92 -16.46 -3.03 9.88
C GLY A 92 -16.52 -4.56 9.92
N ASP A 93 -17.72 -5.10 9.71
CA ASP A 93 -18.05 -6.48 10.07
C ASP A 93 -17.31 -7.54 9.25
N GLU A 94 -16.93 -7.20 8.02
CA GLU A 94 -16.31 -8.12 7.05
C GLU A 94 -14.79 -7.90 6.90
N SER A 95 -14.20 -6.98 7.68
CA SER A 95 -12.78 -6.64 7.58
C SER A 95 -11.89 -7.58 8.39
N PRO A 96 -10.63 -7.81 7.98
CA PRO A 96 -9.70 -8.62 8.76
C PRO A 96 -9.35 -7.93 10.08
N ASP A 97 -9.27 -8.68 11.20
CA ASP A 97 -8.88 -8.10 12.50
C ASP A 97 -7.55 -7.34 12.41
N PHE A 98 -6.56 -7.97 11.79
CA PHE A 98 -5.22 -7.41 11.59
C PHE A 98 -4.66 -7.79 10.23
N ARG A 99 -3.85 -6.89 9.66
CA ARG A 99 -3.10 -7.11 8.42
C ARG A 99 -1.63 -6.74 8.66
N ALA A 100 -0.73 -7.61 8.24
CA ALA A 100 0.70 -7.31 8.20
C ALA A 100 1.19 -7.35 6.75
N THR A 101 1.97 -6.34 6.38
CA THR A 101 2.50 -6.17 5.02
C THR A 101 4.02 -6.17 5.09
N VAL A 102 4.67 -6.97 4.24
CA VAL A 102 6.11 -6.93 4.04
C VAL A 102 6.37 -6.87 2.54
N ALA A 103 7.22 -5.95 2.10
CA ALA A 103 7.56 -5.79 0.70
C ALA A 103 9.07 -5.66 0.48
N PHE A 104 9.52 -6.15 -0.66
CA PHE A 104 10.88 -6.03 -1.15
C PHE A 104 10.84 -5.57 -2.61
N GLN A 105 11.65 -4.57 -2.94
CA GLN A 105 11.79 -4.05 -4.29
C GLN A 105 13.28 -3.96 -4.63
N HIS A 106 13.66 -4.51 -5.77
CA HIS A 106 15.00 -4.35 -6.34
C HIS A 106 14.90 -3.89 -7.79
N SER A 107 15.61 -2.81 -8.12
CA SER A 107 15.67 -2.25 -9.48
C SER A 107 16.89 -2.79 -10.21
N LEU A 108 16.67 -3.37 -11.39
CA LEU A 108 17.74 -3.81 -12.29
C LEU A 108 18.06 -2.70 -13.28
N THR A 109 19.30 -2.26 -13.33
CA THR A 109 19.80 -1.34 -14.36
C THR A 109 20.66 -2.11 -15.36
N TRP A 110 20.24 -2.14 -16.63
CA TRP A 110 21.03 -2.71 -17.71
C TRP A 110 21.80 -1.61 -18.44
N PRO A 111 23.12 -1.75 -18.68
CA PRO A 111 23.96 -0.64 -19.16
C PRO A 111 23.92 -0.35 -20.67
N TRP A 112 22.94 -0.84 -21.45
CA TRP A 112 23.00 -0.79 -22.93
C TRP A 112 21.70 -0.42 -23.67
N PHE A 113 20.86 0.46 -23.09
CA PHE A 113 19.89 1.25 -23.86
C PHE A 113 20.13 2.74 -23.60
#